data_AF-A0A7V5C9D3-F1
#
_entry.id   AF-A0A7V5C9D3-F1
#
_cell.length_a   1.000
_cell.length_b   1.000
_cell.length_c   1.000
_cell.angle_alpha   90.00
_cell.angle_beta   90.00
_cell.angle_gamma   90.00
#
_symmetry.space_group_name_H-M   'P 1'
#
loop_
_entity.id
_entity.type
_entity.pdbx_description
1 polymer ?
#
loop_
_entity_poly.entity_id
_entity_poly.type
_entity_poly.pdbx_seq_one_letter_code
_entity_poly.pdbx_strand_id
1 'polypeptide(L)' 'EPAMGEATLAGLYVETDDSTGRALRVEMVREGGRLSQSGPEAPAS' A
#
# COMPACT_ATOMS: atom_id res chain seq x y z
N GLU A 1 5.32 3.71 -27.56
CA GLU A 1 4.04 3.23 -26.96
C GLU A 1 4.32 2.81 -25.52
N PRO A 2 3.34 2.86 -24.60
CA PRO A 2 3.50 2.34 -23.24
C PRO A 2 3.80 0.84 -23.21
N ALA A 3 4.36 0.36 -22.10
CA ALA A 3 4.58 -1.07 -21.92
C ALA A 3 3.24 -1.82 -21.74
N MET A 4 3.12 -2.99 -22.38
CA MET A 4 1.89 -3.81 -22.38
C MET A 4 2.00 -5.06 -21.49
N GLY A 5 3.08 -5.18 -20.71
CA GLY A 5 3.30 -6.30 -19.80
C GLY A 5 2.51 -6.16 -18.49
N GLU A 6 2.59 -7.18 -17.63
CA GLU A 6 1.94 -7.15 -16.31
C GLU A 6 2.37 -5.93 -15.49
N ALA A 7 1.38 -5.23 -14.94
CA ALA A 7 1.59 -4.10 -14.05
C ALA A 7 1.59 -4.53 -12.59
N THR A 8 2.32 -3.78 -11.76
CA THR A 8 2.19 -3.82 -10.31
C THR A 8 1.58 -2.49 -9.85
N LEU A 9 0.47 -2.55 -9.11
CA LEU A 9 -0.02 -1.41 -8.34
C LEU A 9 0.90 -1.20 -7.15
N ALA A 10 1.38 0.02 -6.94
CA ALA A 10 2.25 0.37 -5.81
C ALA A 10 1.73 1.63 -5.11
N GLY A 11 1.69 1.60 -3.78
CA GLY A 11 1.23 2.70 -2.95
C GLY A 11 1.58 2.52 -1.47
N LEU A 12 1.03 3.40 -0.65
CA LEU A 12 1.12 3.35 0.81
C LEU A 12 -0.28 3.34 1.41
N TYR A 13 -0.48 2.47 2.40
CA TYR A 13 -1.55 2.59 3.36
C TYR A 13 -1.07 3.47 4.52
N VAL A 14 -1.87 4.45 4.92
CA VAL A 14 -1.51 5.39 5.98
C VAL A 14 -2.70 5.57 6.91
N GLU A 15 -2.50 5.32 8.20
CA GLU A 15 -3.41 5.75 9.26
C GLU A 15 -2.88 7.06 9.85
N THR A 16 -3.77 8.03 10.09
CA THR A 16 -3.40 9.33 10.65
C THR A 16 -4.15 9.61 11.94
N ASP A 17 -3.50 10.33 12.84
CA ASP A 17 -4.18 11.00 13.94
C ASP A 17 -5.00 12.17 13.37
N ASP A 18 -6.32 12.09 13.52
CA ASP A 18 -7.24 13.06 12.91
C ASP A 18 -7.07 14.50 13.44
N SER A 19 -6.56 14.65 14.67
CA SER A 19 -6.42 15.97 15.30
C SER A 19 -5.14 16.70 14.90
N THR A 20 -4.07 15.95 14.64
CA THR A 20 -2.72 16.50 14.37
C THR A 20 -2.24 16.25 12.95
N GLY A 21 -2.87 15.33 12.23
CA GLY A 21 -2.45 14.86 10.90
C GLY A 21 -1.19 13.98 10.92
N ARG A 22 -0.72 13.55 12.09
CA ARG A 22 0.49 12.71 12.21
C ARG A 22 0.19 11.29 11.74
N ALA A 23 1.12 10.69 11.01
CA ALA A 23 1.03 9.28 10.65
C ALA A 23 1.17 8.41 11.91
N LEU A 24 0.21 7.51 12.12
CA LEU A 24 0.19 6.50 13.18
C LEU A 24 0.72 5.16 12.68
N ARG A 25 0.46 4.86 11.39
CA ARG A 25 0.88 3.63 10.72
C ARG A 25 1.15 3.91 9.25
N VAL A 26 2.19 3.29 8.70
CA VAL A 26 2.52 3.37 7.26
C VAL A 26 2.96 1.99 6.78
N GLU A 27 2.30 1.47 5.75
CA GLU A 27 2.61 0.17 5.16
C GLU A 27 2.64 0.22 3.64
N MET A 28 3.49 -0.63 3.06
CA MET A 28 3.58 -0.80 1.61
C MET A 28 2.35 -1.55 1.08
N VAL A 29 1.73 -1.01 0.03
CA VAL A 29 0.75 -1.71 -0.79
C VAL A 29 1.41 -2.05 -2.13
N ARG A 30 1.49 -3.35 -2.43
CA ARG A 30 1.98 -3.89 -3.70
C ARG A 30 1.07 -5.02 -4.15
N GLU A 31 0.44 -4.84 -5.30
CA GLU A 31 -0.51 -5.81 -5.85
C GLU A 31 -0.22 -6.11 -7.32
N GLY A 32 -0.15 -7.39 -7.66
CA GLY A 32 0.06 -7.87 -9.02
C GLY A 32 1.50 -7.74 -9.55
N GLY A 33 1.67 -8.10 -10.83
CA GLY A 33 2.95 -8.10 -11.53
C GLY A 33 4.00 -8.96 -10.85
N ARG A 34 5.25 -8.48 -10.83
CA ARG A 34 6.43 -9.31 -10.47
C ARG A 34 7.03 -9.01 -9.10
N LEU A 35 6.49 -8.04 -8.36
CA LEU A 35 6.99 -7.71 -7.02
C LEU A 35 6.35 -8.61 -5.96
N SER A 36 7.08 -8.83 -4.85
CA SER A 36 6.50 -9.47 -3.66
C SER A 36 5.29 -8.68 -3.19
N GLN A 37 4.18 -9.41 -3.00
CA GLN A 37 2.91 -8.83 -2.55
C GLN A 37 3.06 -8.25 -1.15
N SER A 38 2.32 -7.17 -0.88
CA SER A 38 2.36 -6.46 0.40
C SER A 38 1.07 -5.69 0.60
N GLY A 39 0.56 -5.67 1.83
CA GLY A 39 -0.62 -4.90 2.21
C GLY A 39 -0.78 -4.90 3.73
N PRO A 40 -1.65 -4.03 4.26
CA PRO A 40 -1.93 -3.99 5.69
C PRO A 40 -2.48 -5.34 6.17
N GLU A 41 -2.00 -5.80 7.33
CA GLU A 41 -2.69 -6.89 8.04
C GLU A 41 -4.11 -6.44 8.40
N ALA A 42 -5.07 -7.36 8.33
CA ALA A 42 -6.43 -7.10 8.81
C ALA A 42 -6.37 -6.65 10.28
N PRO A 43 -7.21 -5.69 10.71
CA PRO A 43 -7.24 -5.28 12.10
C PRO A 43 -7.49 -6.50 13.00
N ALA A 44 -6.74 -6.60 14.10
CA ALA A 44 -6.99 -7.60 15.11
C ALA A 44 -8.46 -7.49 15.57
N SER A 45 -9.15 -8.64 15.59
CA SER A 45 -10.55 -8.74 16.02
C SER A 45 -10.74 -8.35 17.48
#